data_AF-A0A2E8Z5X0-F1
#
_entry.id   AF-A0A2E8Z5X0-F1
#
_cell.length_a   1.000
_cell.length_b   1.000
_cell.length_c   1.000
_cell.angle_alpha   90.00
_cell.angle_beta   90.00
_cell.angle_gamma   90.00
#
_symmetry.space_group_name_H-M   'P 1'
#
loop_
_entity.id
_entity.type
_entity.pdbx_description
1 polymer ?
#
loop_
_entity_poly.entity_id
_entity_poly.type
_entity_poly.pdbx_seq_one_letter_code
_entity_poly.pdbx_strand_id
1 'polypeptide(L)'
;MLGDPDPRRRDELALPVLVTWIQRGVYDDLLPGLGDGMAAGLRVGLGERGTDTVFRRSFSVLVLSVCIERDTERPLVPGGKVLDWADRVATWLLAEQDVRGYVPGKGWAHAVAHGADAVGALAASPHFGAPELTVLLDVLGERVVGHVEHLFVNHEADRLALATVALLRRERVPFDVLEAWLDRLVSTAIQRSRSTRLHRDPDLDTGNLDLYLRALYLQLAIGPRPPATRADLLLLLVDSLRALNTPFLGAPDRRTAVHRRSVPGA
;
A
#
# COMPACT_ATOMS: atom_id res chain seq x y z
N MET A 1 18.38 13.68 -11.76
CA MET A 1 18.76 13.55 -10.34
C MET A 1 17.81 12.61 -9.59
N LEU A 2 16.52 12.92 -9.40
CA LEU A 2 15.60 11.96 -8.72
C LEU A 2 15.33 10.66 -9.51
N GLY A 3 15.48 10.66 -10.83
CA GLY A 3 15.42 9.45 -11.66
C GLY A 3 16.78 8.89 -12.04
N ASP A 4 17.86 9.32 -11.38
CA ASP A 4 19.21 8.83 -11.70
C ASP A 4 19.35 7.36 -11.22
N PRO A 5 19.92 6.46 -12.04
CA PRO A 5 20.15 5.08 -11.63
C PRO A 5 21.23 4.95 -10.56
N ASP A 6 22.10 5.96 -10.38
CA ASP A 6 23.09 6.00 -9.31
C ASP A 6 22.42 6.40 -7.96
N PRO A 7 22.33 5.48 -6.97
CA PRO A 7 21.70 5.77 -5.69
C PRO A 7 22.40 6.87 -4.91
N ARG A 8 23.70 7.13 -5.12
CA ARG A 8 24.39 8.23 -4.44
C ARG A 8 23.84 9.58 -4.88
N ARG A 9 23.53 9.73 -6.16
CA ARG A 9 22.96 10.97 -6.69
C ARG A 9 21.50 11.14 -6.31
N ARG A 10 20.75 10.03 -6.28
CA ARG A 10 19.32 10.02 -6.05
C ARG A 10 18.96 10.03 -4.56
N ASP A 11 19.44 9.04 -3.81
CA ASP A 11 19.07 8.77 -2.41
C ASP A 11 19.92 9.55 -1.42
N GLU A 12 21.21 9.75 -1.69
CA GLU A 12 22.12 10.43 -0.73
C GLU A 12 22.21 11.94 -0.96
N LEU A 13 21.90 12.43 -2.17
CA LEU A 13 22.01 13.85 -2.53
C LEU A 13 20.65 14.49 -2.85
N ALA A 14 20.00 14.06 -3.94
CA ALA A 14 18.83 14.78 -4.45
C ALA A 14 17.62 14.69 -3.50
N LEU A 15 17.30 13.48 -3.02
CA LEU A 15 16.16 13.26 -2.14
C LEU A 15 16.31 13.99 -0.80
N PRO A 16 17.41 13.82 -0.02
CA PRO A 16 17.52 14.44 1.30
C PRO A 16 17.52 15.96 1.25
N VAL A 17 18.13 16.56 0.22
CA VAL A 17 18.12 18.01 0.01
C VAL A 17 16.70 18.51 -0.21
N LEU A 18 15.94 17.90 -1.13
CA LEU A 18 14.56 18.31 -1.41
C LEU A 18 13.66 18.15 -0.19
N VAL A 19 13.71 16.99 0.47
CA VAL A 19 12.90 16.72 1.67
C VAL A 19 13.22 17.72 2.77
N THR A 20 14.51 17.97 3.04
CA THR A 20 14.93 18.93 4.06
C THR A 20 14.44 20.35 3.74
N TRP A 21 14.53 20.77 2.48
CA TRP A 21 14.10 22.12 2.07
C TRP A 21 12.59 22.29 2.16
N ILE A 22 11.80 21.27 1.78
CA ILE A 22 10.34 21.30 1.93
C ILE A 22 9.98 21.38 3.42
N GLN A 23 10.54 20.49 4.26
CA GLN A 23 10.24 20.46 5.70
C GLN A 23 10.63 21.75 6.44
N ARG A 24 11.72 22.40 6.02
CA ARG A 24 12.15 23.70 6.56
C ARG A 24 11.38 24.90 6.01
N GLY A 25 10.47 24.69 5.06
CA GLY A 25 9.66 25.73 4.45
C GLY A 25 10.37 26.59 3.40
N VAL A 26 11.54 26.15 2.91
CA VAL A 26 12.27 26.86 1.85
C VAL A 26 11.47 26.88 0.53
N TYR A 27 10.62 25.87 0.32
CA TYR A 27 9.74 25.75 -0.84
C TYR A 27 8.30 26.18 -0.61
N ASP A 28 7.93 26.77 0.54
CA ASP A 28 6.52 27.02 0.88
C ASP A 28 5.79 27.82 -0.22
N ASP A 29 6.41 28.90 -0.73
CA ASP A 29 5.85 29.74 -1.81
C ASP A 29 5.79 29.04 -3.18
N LEU A 30 6.58 27.97 -3.36
CA LEU A 30 6.70 27.22 -4.61
C LEU A 30 6.06 25.83 -4.52
N LEU A 31 5.47 25.48 -3.38
CA LEU A 31 4.99 24.13 -3.09
C LEU A 31 3.95 23.63 -4.10
N PRO A 32 2.97 24.46 -4.55
CA PRO A 32 2.05 24.05 -5.60
C PRO A 32 2.75 23.70 -6.93
N GLY A 33 3.77 24.47 -7.32
CA GLY A 33 4.52 24.24 -8.56
C GLY A 33 5.44 23.02 -8.47
N LEU A 34 6.07 22.83 -7.31
CA LEU A 34 6.90 21.65 -7.03
C LEU A 34 6.07 20.37 -7.09
N GLY A 35 4.90 20.36 -6.42
CA GLY A 35 3.99 19.23 -6.44
C GLY A 35 3.47 18.92 -7.85
N ASP A 36 3.14 19.92 -8.66
CA ASP A 36 2.77 19.71 -10.08
C ASP A 36 3.90 19.04 -10.88
N GLY A 37 5.14 19.47 -10.66
CA GLY A 37 6.33 18.89 -11.28
C GLY A 37 6.58 17.44 -10.87
N MET A 38 6.36 17.10 -9.59
CA MET A 38 6.43 15.73 -9.09
C MET A 38 5.29 14.86 -9.64
N ALA A 39 4.06 15.37 -9.64
CA ALA A 39 2.92 14.67 -10.21
C ALA A 39 3.09 14.41 -11.72
N ALA A 40 3.71 15.33 -12.46
CA ALA A 40 4.06 15.10 -13.86
C ALA A 40 5.10 13.97 -14.04
N GLY A 41 6.00 13.80 -13.08
CA GLY A 41 7.02 12.75 -13.06
C GLY A 41 6.47 11.32 -13.00
N LEU A 42 5.25 11.14 -12.48
CA LEU A 42 4.57 9.84 -12.39
C LEU A 42 4.29 9.19 -13.75
N ARG A 43 4.25 9.97 -14.83
CA ARG A 43 3.94 9.46 -16.18
C ARG A 43 5.18 8.97 -16.94
N VAL A 44 6.39 9.25 -16.46
CA VAL A 44 7.63 8.98 -17.20
C VAL A 44 7.89 7.47 -17.25
N GLY A 45 7.71 6.86 -18.43
CA GLY A 45 7.91 5.42 -18.64
C GLY A 45 6.85 4.55 -17.95
N LEU A 46 5.67 5.10 -17.63
CA LEU A 46 4.60 4.33 -16.97
C LEU A 46 4.19 3.12 -17.84
N GLY A 47 4.11 1.96 -17.20
CA GLY A 47 3.83 0.68 -17.86
C GLY A 47 5.08 -0.11 -18.25
N GLU A 48 6.27 0.52 -18.26
CA GLU A 48 7.52 -0.20 -18.42
C GLU A 48 7.83 -1.06 -17.18
N ARG A 49 8.51 -2.19 -17.40
CA ARG A 49 9.00 -3.09 -16.36
C ARG A 49 10.51 -3.26 -16.51
N GLY A 50 11.25 -3.28 -15.42
CA GLY A 50 12.67 -3.65 -15.43
C GLY A 50 13.61 -2.52 -15.85
N THR A 51 13.09 -1.38 -16.32
CA THR A 51 13.87 -0.24 -16.79
C THR A 51 14.20 0.73 -15.65
N ASP A 52 15.07 1.70 -15.91
CA ASP A 52 15.46 2.71 -14.91
C ASP A 52 14.43 3.84 -14.78
N THR A 53 13.42 3.88 -15.65
CA THR A 53 12.37 4.92 -15.59
C THR A 53 11.54 4.81 -14.30
N VAL A 54 11.51 3.64 -13.65
CA VAL A 54 10.87 3.43 -12.34
C VAL A 54 11.38 4.39 -11.27
N PHE A 55 12.69 4.70 -11.25
CA PHE A 55 13.27 5.60 -10.25
C PHE A 55 12.66 7.00 -10.37
N ARG A 56 12.41 7.47 -11.60
CA ARG A 56 11.78 8.78 -11.79
C ARG A 56 10.37 8.81 -11.20
N ARG A 57 9.53 7.82 -11.50
CA ARG A 57 8.14 7.78 -11.02
C ARG A 57 8.07 7.62 -9.51
N SER A 58 8.79 6.62 -9.01
CA SER A 58 8.82 6.27 -7.59
C SER A 58 9.34 7.41 -6.69
N PHE A 59 10.44 8.06 -7.06
CA PHE A 59 10.96 9.17 -6.25
C PHE A 59 10.14 10.45 -6.44
N SER A 60 9.44 10.60 -7.56
CA SER A 60 8.50 11.71 -7.70
C SER A 60 7.31 11.56 -6.77
N VAL A 61 6.73 10.37 -6.63
CA VAL A 61 5.62 10.16 -5.69
C VAL A 61 6.06 10.33 -4.23
N LEU A 62 7.30 9.93 -3.90
CA LEU A 62 7.87 10.15 -2.57
C LEU A 62 8.03 11.64 -2.26
N VAL A 63 8.56 12.46 -3.18
CA VAL A 63 8.65 13.90 -2.92
C VAL A 63 7.27 14.55 -2.91
N LEU A 64 6.32 14.05 -3.70
CA LEU A 64 4.94 14.52 -3.68
C LEU A 64 4.26 14.25 -2.33
N SER A 65 4.52 13.09 -1.69
CA SER A 65 3.99 12.81 -0.35
C SER A 65 4.50 13.83 0.67
N VAL A 66 5.77 14.22 0.60
CA VAL A 66 6.35 15.25 1.48
C VAL A 66 5.73 16.63 1.22
N CYS A 67 5.35 16.94 -0.03
CA CYS A 67 4.60 18.17 -0.32
C CYS A 67 3.20 18.15 0.31
N ILE A 68 2.50 17.01 0.27
CA ILE A 68 1.18 16.82 0.87
C ILE A 68 1.25 16.87 2.40
N GLU A 69 2.28 16.28 3.00
CA GLU A 69 2.54 16.36 4.44
C GLU A 69 2.80 17.81 4.86
N ARG A 70 3.62 18.54 4.09
CA ARG A 70 3.89 19.96 4.36
C ARG A 70 2.62 20.80 4.29
N ASP A 71 1.75 20.54 3.31
CA ASP A 71 0.44 21.19 3.20
C ASP A 71 -0.49 20.83 4.38
N THR A 72 -0.41 19.59 4.86
CA THR A 72 -1.17 19.13 6.03
C THR A 72 -0.73 19.85 7.30
N GLU A 73 0.57 20.12 7.46
CA GLU A 73 1.12 20.91 8.56
C GLU A 73 0.79 22.41 8.44
N ARG A 74 0.80 22.93 7.20
CA ARG A 74 0.53 24.34 6.89
C ARG A 74 -0.27 24.43 5.60
N PRO A 75 -1.45 25.08 5.60
CA PRO A 75 -2.32 25.14 4.43
C PRO A 75 -1.71 26.04 3.34
N LEU A 76 -0.88 25.45 2.48
CA LEU A 76 -0.06 26.13 1.47
C LEU A 76 -0.58 25.87 0.05
N VAL A 77 -1.36 24.81 -0.12
CA VAL A 77 -1.86 24.32 -1.40
C VAL A 77 -3.39 24.37 -1.38
N PRO A 78 -4.05 24.90 -2.42
CA PRO A 78 -5.50 24.82 -2.52
C PRO A 78 -5.98 23.36 -2.54
N GLY A 79 -7.01 23.03 -1.76
CA GLY A 79 -7.48 21.65 -1.63
C GLY A 79 -7.81 20.96 -2.95
N GLY A 80 -8.40 21.68 -3.93
CA GLY A 80 -8.65 21.14 -5.27
C GLY A 80 -7.39 20.64 -5.98
N LYS A 81 -6.25 21.30 -5.77
CA LYS A 81 -4.97 20.88 -6.33
C LYS A 81 -4.41 19.65 -5.61
N VAL A 82 -4.61 19.54 -4.29
CA VAL A 82 -4.24 18.32 -3.55
C VAL A 82 -5.07 17.12 -4.04
N LEU A 83 -6.36 17.33 -4.35
CA LEU A 83 -7.22 16.31 -4.95
C LEU A 83 -6.76 15.95 -6.38
N ASP A 84 -6.33 16.91 -7.19
CA ASP A 84 -5.72 16.63 -8.52
C ASP A 84 -4.45 15.79 -8.39
N TRP A 85 -3.61 16.05 -7.38
CA TRP A 85 -2.44 15.23 -7.11
C TRP A 85 -2.83 13.82 -6.68
N ALA A 86 -3.88 13.68 -5.87
CA ALA A 86 -4.39 12.40 -5.41
C ALA A 86 -4.88 11.53 -6.57
N ASP A 87 -5.62 12.11 -7.52
CA ASP A 87 -6.07 11.40 -8.72
C ASP A 87 -4.88 10.87 -9.54
N ARG A 88 -3.84 11.69 -9.69
CA ARG A 88 -2.60 11.27 -10.39
C ARG A 88 -1.85 10.18 -9.63
N VAL A 89 -1.79 10.25 -8.30
CA VAL A 89 -1.17 9.21 -7.47
C VAL A 89 -1.94 7.90 -7.56
N ALA A 90 -3.28 7.95 -7.43
CA ALA A 90 -4.13 6.77 -7.54
C ALA A 90 -4.03 6.12 -8.92
N THR A 91 -4.15 6.92 -9.98
CA THR A 91 -4.02 6.45 -11.37
C THR A 91 -2.65 5.85 -11.63
N TRP A 92 -1.56 6.54 -11.23
CA TRP A 92 -0.21 6.03 -11.41
C TRP A 92 0.01 4.75 -10.63
N LEU A 93 -0.40 4.71 -9.35
CA LEU A 93 -0.26 3.54 -8.52
C LEU A 93 -0.95 2.41 -9.25
N LEU A 94 -2.25 2.47 -9.50
CA LEU A 94 -3.01 1.41 -10.17
C LEU A 94 -2.42 0.94 -11.53
N ALA A 95 -1.78 1.82 -12.30
CA ALA A 95 -1.16 1.51 -13.58
C ALA A 95 0.32 1.04 -13.52
N GLU A 96 1.02 1.23 -12.39
CA GLU A 96 2.43 0.86 -12.25
C GLU A 96 2.64 -0.65 -12.38
N GLN A 97 3.57 -1.05 -13.24
CA GLN A 97 3.89 -2.45 -13.51
C GLN A 97 5.24 -2.88 -12.94
N ASP A 98 6.11 -1.92 -12.60
CA ASP A 98 7.39 -2.20 -11.96
C ASP A 98 7.26 -2.20 -10.44
N VAL A 99 7.08 -3.40 -9.88
CA VAL A 99 6.91 -3.59 -8.43
C VAL A 99 8.20 -3.97 -7.70
N ARG A 100 9.37 -3.79 -8.35
CA ARG A 100 10.66 -4.11 -7.72
C ARG A 100 10.90 -3.20 -6.50
N GLY A 101 11.28 -3.80 -5.38
CA GLY A 101 11.79 -3.09 -4.21
C GLY A 101 13.27 -2.71 -4.40
N TYR A 102 14.20 -3.62 -4.14
CA TYR A 102 15.65 -3.38 -4.32
C TYR A 102 16.14 -3.81 -5.71
N VAL A 103 16.95 -2.96 -6.36
CA VAL A 103 17.63 -3.25 -7.62
C VAL A 103 19.15 -3.32 -7.38
N PRO A 104 19.79 -4.49 -7.57
CA PRO A 104 21.23 -4.64 -7.38
C PRO A 104 22.04 -3.61 -8.19
N GLY A 105 22.98 -2.95 -7.51
CA GLY A 105 23.82 -1.90 -8.10
C GLY A 105 23.13 -0.54 -8.30
N LYS A 106 21.81 -0.45 -8.16
CA LYS A 106 21.03 0.79 -8.36
C LYS A 106 20.25 1.26 -7.13
N GLY A 107 20.15 0.42 -6.09
CA GLY A 107 19.46 0.74 -4.85
C GLY A 107 17.95 0.55 -4.93
N TRP A 108 17.21 1.30 -4.11
CA TRP A 108 15.76 1.15 -3.97
C TRP A 108 15.00 1.73 -5.16
N ALA A 109 14.19 0.90 -5.82
CA ALA A 109 13.16 1.35 -6.76
C ALA A 109 11.87 1.70 -5.98
N HIS A 110 11.37 0.80 -5.13
CA HIS A 110 10.35 1.11 -4.09
C HIS A 110 9.05 1.75 -4.59
N ALA A 111 8.62 1.50 -5.83
CA ALA A 111 7.44 2.16 -6.40
C ALA A 111 6.17 1.94 -5.55
N VAL A 112 5.87 0.69 -5.18
CA VAL A 112 4.70 0.39 -4.34
C VAL A 112 4.86 0.96 -2.93
N ALA A 113 6.06 0.88 -2.36
CA ALA A 113 6.36 1.40 -1.02
C ALA A 113 6.20 2.93 -0.94
N HIS A 114 6.69 3.70 -1.91
CA HIS A 114 6.51 5.15 -1.94
C HIS A 114 5.08 5.54 -2.31
N GLY A 115 4.40 4.74 -3.14
CA GLY A 115 2.97 4.93 -3.40
C GLY A 115 2.11 4.77 -2.14
N ALA A 116 2.43 3.78 -1.30
CA ALA A 116 1.78 3.60 -0.01
C ALA A 116 1.99 4.81 0.92
N ASP A 117 3.22 5.34 1.01
CA ASP A 117 3.50 6.55 1.78
C ASP A 117 2.66 7.73 1.31
N ALA A 118 2.56 7.94 -0.01
CA ALA A 118 1.75 9.02 -0.58
C ALA A 118 0.27 8.86 -0.29
N VAL A 119 -0.28 7.65 -0.36
CA VAL A 119 -1.67 7.39 0.04
C VAL A 119 -1.86 7.66 1.53
N GLY A 120 -0.90 7.29 2.38
CA GLY A 120 -0.91 7.62 3.81
C GLY A 120 -0.91 9.13 4.07
N ALA A 121 -0.09 9.89 3.35
CA ALA A 121 -0.05 11.35 3.43
C ALA A 121 -1.37 11.99 2.98
N LEU A 122 -1.96 11.51 1.87
CA LEU A 122 -3.27 11.95 1.38
C LEU A 122 -4.37 11.66 2.42
N ALA A 123 -4.39 10.47 3.01
CA ALA A 123 -5.35 10.11 4.03
C ALA A 123 -5.23 10.98 5.30
N ALA A 124 -4.03 11.47 5.61
CA ALA A 124 -3.78 12.39 6.70
C ALA A 124 -4.18 13.85 6.40
N SER A 125 -4.36 14.23 5.13
CA SER A 125 -4.67 15.61 4.74
C SER A 125 -6.05 16.08 5.24
N PRO A 126 -6.20 17.34 5.67
CA PRO A 126 -7.51 17.91 6.03
C PRO A 126 -8.46 18.03 4.84
N HIS A 127 -7.96 17.93 3.60
CA HIS A 127 -8.75 18.02 2.37
C HIS A 127 -9.55 16.75 2.05
N PHE A 128 -9.36 15.66 2.81
CA PHE A 128 -9.97 14.36 2.57
C PHE A 128 -11.13 14.08 3.54
N GLY A 129 -12.33 13.97 2.97
CA GLY A 129 -13.56 13.55 3.64
C GLY A 129 -13.82 12.05 3.49
N ALA A 130 -15.00 11.60 3.91
CA ALA A 130 -15.35 10.19 3.82
C ALA A 130 -15.33 9.63 2.38
N PRO A 131 -15.86 10.33 1.35
CA PRO A 131 -15.81 9.82 -0.02
C PRO A 131 -14.39 9.63 -0.53
N GLU A 132 -13.52 10.61 -0.33
CA GLU A 132 -12.13 10.57 -0.82
C GLU A 132 -11.33 9.48 -0.07
N LEU A 133 -11.55 9.32 1.23
CA LEU A 133 -10.91 8.26 2.00
C LEU A 133 -11.37 6.87 1.54
N THR A 134 -12.65 6.67 1.23
CA THR A 134 -13.11 5.39 0.67
C THR A 134 -12.44 5.08 -0.67
N VAL A 135 -12.24 6.08 -1.53
CA VAL A 135 -11.48 5.89 -2.79
C VAL A 135 -10.03 5.48 -2.52
N LEU A 136 -9.35 6.10 -1.55
CA LEU A 136 -7.99 5.70 -1.17
C LEU A 136 -7.94 4.27 -0.62
N LEU A 137 -8.95 3.85 0.14
CA LEU A 137 -9.06 2.47 0.64
C LEU A 137 -9.20 1.46 -0.52
N ASP A 138 -10.03 1.76 -1.51
CA ASP A 138 -10.17 0.93 -2.71
C ASP A 138 -8.85 0.89 -3.51
N VAL A 139 -8.16 2.03 -3.67
CA VAL A 139 -6.84 2.07 -4.35
C VAL A 139 -5.81 1.17 -3.65
N LEU A 140 -5.75 1.18 -2.32
CA LEU A 140 -4.87 0.29 -1.56
C LEU A 140 -5.25 -1.18 -1.76
N GLY A 141 -6.55 -1.51 -1.68
CA GLY A 141 -7.07 -2.85 -1.89
C GLY A 141 -6.75 -3.41 -3.28
N GLU A 142 -7.10 -2.65 -4.33
CA GLU A 142 -6.84 -3.00 -5.73
C GLU A 142 -5.34 -3.15 -6.00
N ARG A 143 -4.49 -2.36 -5.33
CA ARG A 143 -3.05 -2.55 -5.44
C ARG A 143 -2.58 -3.85 -4.82
N VAL A 144 -3.05 -4.17 -3.62
CA VAL A 144 -2.69 -5.41 -2.90
C VAL A 144 -3.09 -6.66 -3.69
N VAL A 145 -4.29 -6.67 -4.29
CA VAL A 145 -4.79 -7.81 -5.07
C VAL A 145 -4.47 -7.72 -6.56
N GLY A 146 -3.66 -6.75 -6.98
CA GLY A 146 -3.27 -6.57 -8.38
C GLY A 146 -2.43 -7.75 -8.90
N HIS A 147 -2.46 -7.97 -10.22
CA HIS A 147 -1.64 -9.00 -10.86
C HIS A 147 -0.15 -8.66 -10.77
N VAL A 148 0.67 -9.58 -10.22
CA VAL A 148 2.13 -9.39 -10.08
C VAL A 148 2.94 -10.59 -10.57
N GLU A 149 4.08 -10.34 -11.20
CA GLU A 149 4.99 -11.44 -11.61
C GLU A 149 5.86 -11.95 -10.44
N HIS A 150 5.92 -11.20 -9.33
CA HIS A 150 6.62 -11.56 -8.11
C HIS A 150 5.94 -10.91 -6.90
N LEU A 151 6.07 -11.53 -5.74
CA LEU A 151 5.54 -11.00 -4.48
C LEU A 151 6.30 -9.78 -4.00
N PHE A 152 5.65 -9.02 -3.13
CA PHE A 152 6.29 -7.98 -2.32
C PHE A 152 7.28 -8.60 -1.33
N VAL A 153 8.48 -8.04 -1.24
CA VAL A 153 9.59 -8.60 -0.45
C VAL A 153 10.39 -7.55 0.32
N ASN A 154 10.07 -6.27 0.17
CA ASN A 154 10.78 -5.13 0.74
C ASN A 154 9.82 -4.17 1.49
N HIS A 155 8.98 -4.73 2.37
CA HIS A 155 8.04 -4.01 3.25
C HIS A 155 6.93 -3.23 2.53
N GLU A 156 6.65 -3.53 1.28
CA GLU A 156 5.56 -2.88 0.54
C GLU A 156 4.21 -3.19 1.21
N ALA A 157 3.98 -4.44 1.62
CA ALA A 157 2.78 -4.85 2.35
C ALA A 157 2.63 -4.12 3.70
N ASP A 158 3.72 -3.96 4.46
CA ASP A 158 3.72 -3.23 5.73
C ASP A 158 3.35 -1.76 5.55
N ARG A 159 3.89 -1.13 4.50
CA ARG A 159 3.64 0.29 4.21
C ARG A 159 2.23 0.53 3.70
N LEU A 160 1.70 -0.37 2.86
CA LEU A 160 0.29 -0.34 2.45
C LEU A 160 -0.63 -0.49 3.66
N ALA A 161 -0.33 -1.42 4.57
CA ALA A 161 -1.09 -1.58 5.81
C ALA A 161 -1.02 -0.33 6.70
N LEU A 162 0.14 0.34 6.76
CA LEU A 162 0.30 1.58 7.51
C LEU A 162 -0.51 2.74 6.93
N ALA A 163 -0.59 2.84 5.60
CA ALA A 163 -1.46 3.79 4.93
C ALA A 163 -2.94 3.54 5.29
N THR A 164 -3.38 2.28 5.32
CA THR A 164 -4.72 1.90 5.77
C THR A 164 -4.96 2.28 7.22
N VAL A 165 -4.01 2.04 8.14
CA VAL A 165 -4.15 2.45 9.54
C VAL A 165 -4.23 3.98 9.66
N ALA A 166 -3.45 4.75 8.89
CA ALA A 166 -3.53 6.21 8.87
C ALA A 166 -4.92 6.70 8.43
N LEU A 167 -5.50 6.07 7.42
CA LEU A 167 -6.86 6.32 6.94
C LEU A 167 -7.91 5.97 8.00
N LEU A 168 -7.82 4.79 8.63
CA LEU A 168 -8.79 4.34 9.63
C LEU A 168 -8.84 5.28 10.84
N ARG A 169 -7.69 5.82 11.26
CA ARG A 169 -7.61 6.81 12.36
C ARG A 169 -8.35 8.11 12.09
N ARG A 170 -8.81 8.34 10.86
CA ARG A 170 -9.65 9.50 10.52
C ARG A 170 -11.09 9.34 11.03
N GLU A 171 -11.51 8.11 11.37
CA GLU A 171 -12.84 7.80 11.88
C GLU A 171 -13.97 8.33 10.95
N ARG A 172 -13.72 8.29 9.63
CA ARG A 172 -14.67 8.77 8.61
C ARG A 172 -15.25 7.67 7.75
N VAL A 173 -14.56 6.55 7.59
CA VAL A 173 -15.04 5.41 6.79
C VAL A 173 -15.89 4.51 7.68
N PRO A 174 -17.18 4.32 7.36
CA PRO A 174 -18.07 3.44 8.12
C PRO A 174 -17.59 1.99 8.15
N PHE A 175 -17.90 1.27 9.24
CA PHE A 175 -17.41 -0.11 9.42
C PHE A 175 -17.98 -1.10 8.41
N ASP A 176 -19.25 -0.95 8.01
CA ASP A 176 -19.88 -1.76 6.96
C ASP A 176 -19.20 -1.61 5.60
N VAL A 177 -18.66 -0.42 5.31
CA VAL A 177 -17.82 -0.19 4.12
C VAL A 177 -16.51 -0.98 4.22
N LEU A 178 -15.88 -1.02 5.40
CA LEU A 178 -14.64 -1.79 5.63
C LEU A 178 -14.87 -3.30 5.52
N GLU A 179 -15.97 -3.79 6.09
CA GLU A 179 -16.39 -5.18 6.02
C GLU A 179 -16.61 -5.62 4.58
N ALA A 180 -17.47 -4.89 3.85
CA ALA A 180 -17.74 -5.18 2.45
C ALA A 180 -16.49 -5.06 1.57
N TRP A 181 -15.59 -4.10 1.87
CA TRP A 181 -14.32 -3.96 1.16
C TRP A 181 -13.42 -5.18 1.36
N LEU A 182 -13.22 -5.62 2.61
CA LEU A 182 -12.32 -6.74 2.88
C LEU A 182 -12.86 -8.06 2.33
N ASP A 183 -14.18 -8.30 2.46
CA ASP A 183 -14.84 -9.48 1.91
C ASP A 183 -14.66 -9.57 0.38
N ARG A 184 -14.77 -8.44 -0.33
CA ARG A 184 -14.50 -8.37 -1.77
C ARG A 184 -13.07 -8.76 -2.10
N LEU A 185 -12.07 -8.24 -1.37
CA LEU A 185 -10.66 -8.55 -1.62
C LEU A 185 -10.36 -10.03 -1.41
N VAL A 186 -10.79 -10.59 -0.27
CA VAL A 186 -10.56 -12.00 0.08
C VAL A 186 -11.26 -12.92 -0.92
N SER A 187 -12.52 -12.64 -1.24
CA SER A 187 -13.30 -13.43 -2.21
C SER A 187 -12.65 -13.40 -3.59
N THR A 188 -12.22 -12.23 -4.06
CA THR A 188 -11.58 -12.06 -5.36
C THR A 188 -10.26 -12.83 -5.43
N ALA A 189 -9.40 -12.70 -4.42
CA ALA A 189 -8.12 -13.39 -4.37
C ALA A 189 -8.29 -14.92 -4.37
N ILE A 190 -9.21 -15.45 -3.54
CA ILE A 190 -9.51 -16.89 -3.47
C ILE A 190 -10.08 -17.41 -4.80
N GLN A 191 -11.04 -16.69 -5.40
CA GLN A 191 -11.64 -17.09 -6.67
C GLN A 191 -10.61 -17.10 -7.79
N ARG A 192 -9.75 -16.06 -7.87
CA ARG A 192 -8.69 -15.98 -8.86
C ARG A 192 -7.70 -17.13 -8.69
N SER A 193 -7.15 -17.31 -7.49
CA SER A 193 -6.25 -18.43 -7.15
C SER A 193 -6.84 -19.78 -7.55
N ARG A 194 -8.13 -20.04 -7.25
CA ARG A 194 -8.80 -21.28 -7.68
C ARG A 194 -8.88 -21.44 -9.19
N SER A 195 -9.12 -20.35 -9.92
CA SER A 195 -9.25 -20.36 -11.38
C SER A 195 -7.93 -20.54 -12.12
N THR A 196 -6.83 -20.03 -11.57
CA THR A 196 -5.49 -20.00 -12.20
C THR A 196 -4.54 -21.08 -11.68
N ARG A 197 -4.89 -21.79 -10.59
CA ARG A 197 -3.99 -22.72 -9.86
C ARG A 197 -3.26 -23.78 -10.68
N LEU A 198 -3.75 -24.14 -11.87
CA LEU A 198 -3.11 -25.12 -12.74
C LEU A 198 -2.11 -24.49 -13.74
N HIS A 199 -2.12 -23.16 -13.86
CA HIS A 199 -1.39 -22.40 -14.88
C HIS A 199 -0.46 -21.35 -14.29
N ARG A 200 -0.61 -21.01 -13.01
CA ARG A 200 0.19 -20.02 -12.30
C ARG A 200 0.36 -20.45 -10.85
N ASP A 201 1.47 -20.02 -10.26
CA ASP A 201 1.67 -20.03 -8.82
C ASP A 201 0.48 -19.34 -8.09
N PRO A 202 -0.30 -20.08 -7.28
CA PRO A 202 -1.41 -19.53 -6.49
C PRO A 202 -1.00 -18.42 -5.50
N ASP A 203 0.26 -18.41 -5.05
CA ASP A 203 0.76 -17.40 -4.12
C ASP A 203 0.83 -16.03 -4.79
N LEU A 204 1.01 -15.96 -6.12
CA LEU A 204 0.96 -14.67 -6.84
C LEU A 204 -0.43 -14.02 -6.85
N ASP A 205 -1.49 -14.78 -6.57
CA ASP A 205 -2.86 -14.26 -6.49
C ASP A 205 -3.31 -13.95 -5.06
N THR A 206 -2.67 -14.53 -4.03
CA THR A 206 -3.10 -14.45 -2.63
C THR A 206 -2.03 -13.97 -1.65
N GLY A 207 -0.75 -14.16 -1.97
CA GLY A 207 0.38 -13.92 -1.07
C GLY A 207 0.56 -12.46 -0.68
N ASN A 208 0.41 -11.52 -1.61
CA ASN A 208 0.46 -10.09 -1.28
C ASN A 208 -0.68 -9.67 -0.35
N LEU A 209 -1.88 -10.23 -0.55
CA LEU A 209 -3.02 -10.00 0.34
C LEU A 209 -2.75 -10.60 1.72
N ASP A 210 -2.24 -11.83 1.80
CA ASP A 210 -1.86 -12.46 3.07
C ASP A 210 -0.83 -11.63 3.84
N LEU A 211 0.26 -11.21 3.18
CA LEU A 211 1.29 -10.34 3.77
C LEU A 211 0.69 -9.01 4.27
N TYR A 212 -0.16 -8.38 3.47
CA TYR A 212 -0.83 -7.13 3.82
C TYR A 212 -1.76 -7.30 5.03
N LEU A 213 -2.58 -8.35 5.08
CA LEU A 213 -3.50 -8.58 6.19
C LEU A 213 -2.77 -8.95 7.49
N ARG A 214 -1.67 -9.69 7.40
CA ARG A 214 -0.79 -9.95 8.56
C ARG A 214 -0.17 -8.66 9.08
N ALA A 215 0.34 -7.80 8.19
CA ALA A 215 0.90 -6.52 8.59
C ALA A 215 -0.17 -5.61 9.20
N LEU A 216 -1.36 -5.53 8.61
CA LEU A 216 -2.48 -4.75 9.13
C LEU A 216 -2.94 -5.27 10.50
N TYR A 217 -3.04 -6.59 10.67
CA TYR A 217 -3.34 -7.21 11.96
C TYR A 217 -2.30 -6.80 13.02
N LEU A 218 -1.00 -6.92 12.72
CA LEU A 218 0.06 -6.55 13.65
C LEU A 218 0.01 -5.07 14.02
N GLN A 219 -0.15 -4.18 13.04
CA GLN A 219 -0.23 -2.75 13.29
C GLN A 219 -1.46 -2.35 14.11
N LEU A 220 -2.59 -3.02 13.95
CA LEU A 220 -3.78 -2.80 14.78
C LEU A 220 -3.65 -3.45 16.17
N ALA A 221 -2.99 -4.60 16.27
CA ALA A 221 -2.84 -5.35 17.50
C ALA A 221 -1.89 -4.64 18.48
N ILE A 222 -0.72 -4.21 18.00
CA ILE A 222 0.37 -3.68 18.84
C ILE A 222 0.83 -2.28 18.46
N GLY A 223 0.31 -1.69 17.37
CA GLY A 223 0.66 -0.34 16.97
C GLY A 223 0.00 0.73 17.86
N PRO A 224 0.57 1.95 17.88
CA PRO A 224 0.06 3.05 18.69
C PRO A 224 -1.24 3.62 18.10
N ARG A 225 -2.05 4.31 18.93
CA ARG A 225 -3.26 5.06 18.49
C ARG A 225 -4.18 4.21 17.60
N PRO A 226 -4.77 3.12 18.12
CA PRO A 226 -5.70 2.33 17.34
C PRO A 226 -6.97 3.12 16.98
N PRO A 227 -7.59 2.83 15.82
CA PRO A 227 -8.90 3.40 15.48
C PRO A 227 -10.01 2.82 16.37
N ALA A 228 -11.17 3.48 16.41
CA ALA A 228 -12.32 3.03 17.19
C ALA A 228 -12.83 1.66 16.74
N THR A 229 -12.74 1.36 15.43
CA THR A 229 -13.13 0.08 14.81
C THR A 229 -12.15 -1.07 15.04
N ARG A 230 -11.08 -0.87 15.82
CA ARG A 230 -10.00 -1.86 16.00
C ARG A 230 -10.50 -3.23 16.42
N ALA A 231 -11.38 -3.33 17.42
CA ALA A 231 -11.79 -4.61 17.98
C ALA A 231 -12.53 -5.45 16.92
N ASP A 232 -13.51 -4.85 16.25
CA ASP A 232 -14.30 -5.50 15.21
C ASP A 232 -13.44 -5.83 13.98
N LEU A 233 -12.54 -4.92 13.59
CA LEU A 233 -11.63 -5.15 12.46
C LEU A 233 -10.63 -6.28 12.73
N LEU A 234 -10.14 -6.44 13.97
CA LEU A 234 -9.27 -7.57 14.30
C LEU A 234 -9.99 -8.92 14.16
N LEU A 235 -11.26 -9.00 14.53
CA LEU A 235 -12.06 -10.22 14.33
C LEU A 235 -12.21 -10.53 12.84
N LEU A 236 -12.57 -9.52 12.05
CA LEU A 236 -12.72 -9.65 10.61
C LEU A 236 -11.41 -10.07 9.91
N LEU A 237 -10.27 -9.51 10.34
CA LEU A 237 -8.95 -9.89 9.83
C LEU A 237 -8.58 -11.33 10.19
N VAL A 238 -8.91 -11.79 11.40
CA VAL A 238 -8.67 -13.18 11.81
C VAL A 238 -9.45 -14.14 10.92
N ASP A 239 -10.72 -13.85 10.64
CA ASP A 239 -11.54 -14.70 9.78
C ASP A 239 -11.07 -14.69 8.33
N SER A 240 -10.66 -13.52 7.82
CA SER A 240 -10.02 -13.38 6.50
C SER A 240 -8.72 -14.18 6.38
N LEU A 241 -7.85 -14.10 7.39
CA LEU A 241 -6.59 -14.85 7.43
C LEU A 241 -6.83 -16.36 7.50
N ARG A 242 -7.84 -16.81 8.26
CA ARG A 242 -8.25 -18.23 8.28
C ARG A 242 -8.75 -18.71 6.93
N ALA A 243 -9.55 -17.89 6.24
CA ALA A 243 -10.06 -18.22 4.92
C ALA A 243 -8.91 -18.38 3.90
N LEU A 244 -7.96 -17.43 3.88
CA LEU A 244 -6.80 -17.47 2.98
C LEU A 244 -5.82 -18.61 3.32
N ASN A 245 -5.65 -18.92 4.60
CA ASN A 245 -4.64 -19.88 5.08
C ASN A 245 -5.28 -21.15 5.66
N THR A 246 -6.35 -21.67 5.03
CA THR A 246 -7.09 -22.84 5.52
C THR A 246 -6.19 -24.02 5.94
N PRO A 247 -5.13 -24.40 5.20
CA PRO A 247 -4.25 -25.51 5.60
C PRO A 247 -3.52 -25.32 6.94
N PHE A 248 -3.28 -24.08 7.35
CA PHE A 248 -2.49 -23.74 8.55
C PHE A 248 -3.36 -23.24 9.70
N LEU A 249 -4.44 -22.50 9.40
CA LEU A 249 -5.27 -21.78 10.37
C LEU A 249 -6.73 -22.26 10.39
N GLY A 250 -7.11 -23.16 9.48
CA GLY A 250 -8.46 -23.72 9.45
C GLY A 250 -8.79 -24.51 10.72
N ALA A 251 -10.07 -24.55 11.08
CA ALA A 251 -10.51 -25.42 12.17
C ALA A 251 -10.14 -26.88 11.83
N PRO A 252 -9.54 -27.64 12.76
CA PRO A 252 -9.18 -29.03 12.50
C PRO A 252 -10.44 -29.81 12.13
N ASP A 253 -10.38 -30.53 11.00
CA ASP A 253 -11.48 -31.36 10.55
C ASP A 253 -11.75 -32.44 11.60
N ARG A 254 -12.90 -32.37 12.29
CA ARG A 254 -13.28 -33.33 13.34
C ARG A 254 -13.29 -34.78 12.84
N ARG A 255 -13.28 -35.02 11.52
CA ARG A 255 -13.20 -36.36 10.91
C ARG A 255 -11.80 -36.98 10.94
N THR A 256 -10.74 -36.18 10.95
CA THR A 256 -9.35 -36.69 11.01
C THR A 256 -8.89 -37.08 12.42
N ALA A 257 -9.58 -36.60 13.46
CA ALA A 257 -9.27 -36.92 14.85
C ALA A 257 -9.70 -38.35 15.26
N VAL A 258 -10.66 -38.96 14.55
CA VAL A 258 -11.19 -40.29 14.89
C VAL A 258 -10.27 -41.42 14.42
N HIS A 259 -9.47 -41.23 13.37
CA HIS A 259 -8.58 -42.28 12.83
C HIS A 259 -7.23 -42.41 13.54
N ARG A 260 -6.89 -41.56 14.52
CA ARG A 260 -5.67 -41.69 15.31
C ARG A 260 -5.88 -42.30 16.71
N ARG A 261 -7.09 -42.77 17.02
CA ARG A 261 -7.41 -43.41 18.32
C ARG A 261 -8.10 -44.77 18.14
N SER A 262 -7.49 -45.67 17.38
CA SER A 262 -7.87 -47.09 17.41
C SER A 262 -6.72 -47.95 16.90
N VAL A 263 -5.67 -48.05 17.71
CA VAL A 263 -4.90 -49.29 17.86
C VAL A 263 -4.78 -49.56 19.36
N PRO A 264 -5.71 -50.30 19.97
CA PRO A 264 -5.42 -51.04 21.19
C PRO A 264 -4.69 -52.32 20.78
N GLY A 265 -3.43 -52.45 21.18
CA GLY A 265 -2.70 -53.71 21.09
C GLY A 265 -3.35 -54.76 22.00
N ALA A 266 -3.75 -55.86 21.38
CA ALA A 266 -3.86 -57.18 21.98
C ALA A 266 -2.92 -58.10 21.18
#